data_AF-A0A1X9T005-F1
#
_entry.id   AF-A0A1X9T005-F1
#
_cell.length_a   1.000
_cell.length_b   1.000
_cell.length_c   1.000
_cell.angle_alpha   90.00
_cell.angle_beta   90.00
_cell.angle_gamma   90.00
#
_symmetry.space_group_name_H-M   'P 1'
#
loop_
_entity.id
_entity.type
_entity.pdbx_description
1 polymer ?
#
loop_
_entity_poly.entity_id
_entity_poly.type
_entity_poly.pdbx_seq_one_letter_code
_entity_poly.pdbx_strand_id
1 'polypeptide(L)'
;MQNLKEYENQNNKLSDTIKKLRYDLQECQKQQEDLCQLQANIKNRLEELEKEQKNSHAYKMLGVSNSNLKVNSRLVNAQENFIYVNLINRKNITDNFIICPQVSLGAFINFFNDDDNDENSDNPWFYFDRLRADFLFIKKEKIYTKEQTKSYNSAFLPFAILEFHGSGHKHSLNDELKIMACNKAGIKFFLIDISIYRDKQDPNEYHKIDIQKLNNFVDNLEKELLDKE
;
A
#
# COMPACT_ATOMS: atom_id res chain seq x y z
N MET A 1 29.83 -18.96 -85.06
CA MET A 1 28.48 -19.27 -84.55
C MET A 1 28.48 -20.20 -83.34
N GLN A 2 29.38 -21.20 -83.25
CA GLN A 2 29.40 -22.18 -82.15
C GLN A 2 29.74 -21.56 -80.77
N ASN A 3 30.75 -20.69 -80.69
CA ASN A 3 31.10 -19.96 -79.45
C ASN A 3 29.95 -19.08 -78.92
N LEU A 4 29.15 -18.47 -79.80
CA LEU A 4 28.04 -17.58 -79.39
C LEU A 4 26.94 -18.35 -78.66
N LYS A 5 26.60 -19.55 -79.15
CA LYS A 5 25.62 -20.43 -78.50
C LYS A 5 26.11 -20.96 -77.14
N GLU A 6 27.41 -21.19 -77.00
CA GLU A 6 28.00 -21.59 -75.72
C GLU A 6 27.97 -20.44 -74.70
N TYR A 7 28.29 -19.21 -75.11
CA TYR A 7 28.16 -18.02 -74.28
C TYR A 7 26.71 -17.76 -73.84
N GLU A 8 25.74 -17.88 -74.76
CA GLU A 8 24.32 -17.76 -74.42
C GLU A 8 23.86 -18.82 -73.40
N ASN A 9 24.31 -20.06 -73.57
CA ASN A 9 23.97 -21.15 -72.65
C ASN A 9 24.61 -20.94 -71.26
N GLN A 10 25.85 -20.45 -71.20
CA GLN A 10 26.52 -20.07 -69.95
C GLN A 10 25.80 -18.89 -69.25
N ASN A 11 25.40 -17.87 -70.01
CA ASN A 11 24.66 -16.73 -69.47
C ASN A 11 23.29 -17.13 -68.93
N ASN A 12 22.58 -18.04 -69.61
CA ASN A 12 21.30 -18.56 -69.13
C ASN A 12 21.47 -19.34 -67.82
N LYS A 13 22.47 -20.23 -67.74
CA LYS A 13 22.80 -20.95 -66.49
C LYS A 13 23.19 -20.00 -65.35
N LEU A 14 23.93 -18.94 -65.65
CA LEU A 14 24.31 -17.94 -64.66
C LEU A 14 23.10 -17.15 -64.17
N SER A 15 22.22 -16.74 -65.08
CA SER A 15 20.95 -16.08 -64.76
C SER A 15 20.07 -16.92 -63.83
N ASP A 16 19.91 -18.21 -64.13
CA ASP A 16 19.12 -19.12 -63.28
C ASP A 16 19.76 -19.32 -61.91
N THR A 17 21.10 -19.40 -61.86
CA THR A 17 21.86 -19.46 -60.61
C THR A 17 21.63 -18.20 -59.77
N ILE A 18 21.67 -17.01 -60.37
CA ILE A 18 21.42 -15.73 -59.69
C ILE A 18 19.98 -15.67 -59.15
N LYS A 19 18.99 -16.14 -59.92
CA LYS A 19 17.59 -16.20 -59.47
C LYS A 19 17.44 -17.10 -58.25
N LYS A 20 18.06 -18.28 -58.27
CA LYS A 20 18.03 -19.21 -57.14
C LYS A 20 18.68 -18.60 -55.89
N LEU A 21 19.87 -18.02 -56.03
CA LEU A 21 20.56 -17.36 -54.91
C LEU A 21 19.76 -16.20 -54.31
N ARG A 22 19.02 -15.44 -55.14
CA ARG A 22 18.12 -14.38 -54.64
C ARG A 22 16.96 -14.94 -53.83
N TYR A 23 16.37 -16.05 -54.28
CA TYR A 23 15.31 -16.74 -53.55
C TYR A 23 15.84 -17.27 -52.21
N ASP A 24 16.97 -17.97 -52.23
CA ASP A 24 17.60 -18.53 -51.02
C ASP A 24 17.96 -17.40 -50.02
N LEU A 25 18.45 -16.26 -50.50
CA LEU A 25 18.76 -15.09 -49.66
C LEU A 25 17.49 -14.51 -49.00
N GLN A 26 16.39 -14.37 -49.74
CA GLN A 26 15.12 -13.91 -49.19
C GLN A 26 14.57 -14.87 -48.13
N GLU A 27 14.68 -16.17 -48.37
CA GLU A 27 14.28 -17.18 -47.40
C GLU A 27 15.13 -17.12 -46.12
N CYS A 28 16.45 -16.97 -46.25
CA CYS A 28 17.34 -16.77 -45.11
C CYS A 28 17.02 -15.49 -44.33
N GLN A 29 16.70 -14.38 -45.00
CA GLN A 29 16.31 -13.13 -44.33
C GLN A 29 15.02 -13.30 -43.53
N LYS A 30 14.01 -13.95 -44.11
CA LYS A 30 12.75 -14.25 -43.42
C LYS A 30 12.99 -15.14 -42.20
N GLN A 31 13.80 -16.18 -42.33
CA GLN A 31 14.16 -17.05 -41.20
C GLN A 31 14.89 -16.28 -40.09
N GLN A 32 15.74 -15.32 -40.45
CA GLN A 32 16.42 -14.47 -39.47
C GLN A 32 15.44 -13.57 -38.72
N GLU A 33 14.47 -12.97 -39.41
CA GLU A 33 13.41 -12.16 -38.77
C GLU A 33 12.54 -13.00 -37.84
N ASP A 34 12.12 -14.18 -38.27
CA ASP A 34 11.33 -15.13 -37.47
C ASP A 34 12.10 -15.54 -36.19
N LEU A 35 13.42 -15.78 -36.29
CA LEU A 35 14.27 -16.07 -35.15
C LEU A 35 14.36 -14.90 -34.17
N CYS A 36 14.51 -13.67 -34.66
CA CYS A 36 14.53 -12.49 -33.80
C CYS A 36 13.21 -12.29 -33.05
N GLN A 37 12.06 -12.51 -33.72
CA GLN A 37 10.75 -12.44 -33.07
C GLN A 37 10.58 -13.53 -32.01
N LEU A 38 11.00 -14.76 -32.32
CA LEU A 38 10.95 -15.87 -31.37
C LEU A 38 11.79 -15.58 -30.11
N GLN A 39 12.98 -15.02 -30.28
CA GLN A 39 13.85 -14.64 -29.16
C GLN A 39 13.20 -13.57 -28.27
N ALA A 40 12.56 -12.56 -28.86
CA ALA A 40 11.84 -11.53 -28.10
C ALA A 40 10.66 -12.13 -27.32
N ASN A 41 9.89 -13.03 -27.93
CA ASN A 41 8.77 -13.70 -27.28
C ASN A 41 9.21 -14.59 -26.12
N ILE A 42 10.31 -15.35 -26.28
CA ILE A 42 10.88 -16.17 -25.21
C ILE A 42 11.30 -15.28 -24.04
N LYS A 43 11.97 -14.15 -24.32
CA LYS A 43 12.39 -13.21 -23.27
C LYS A 43 11.20 -12.67 -22.47
N ASN A 44 10.17 -12.18 -23.16
CA ASN A 44 8.96 -11.66 -22.51
C ASN A 44 8.28 -12.75 -21.66
N ARG A 45 8.20 -13.99 -22.18
CA ARG A 45 7.59 -15.10 -21.44
C ARG A 45 8.38 -15.48 -20.19
N LEU A 46 9.70 -15.41 -20.24
CA LEU A 46 10.54 -15.64 -19.07
C LEU A 46 10.30 -14.57 -17.99
N GLU A 47 10.20 -13.30 -18.39
CA GLU A 47 9.90 -12.19 -17.47
C GLU A 47 8.53 -12.36 -16.79
N GLU A 48 7.51 -12.78 -17.54
CA GLU A 48 6.18 -13.10 -17.00
C GLU A 48 6.22 -14.27 -16.01
N LEU A 49 6.90 -15.36 -16.36
CA LEU A 49 7.02 -16.54 -15.49
C LEU A 49 7.76 -16.21 -14.19
N GLU A 50 8.78 -15.34 -14.24
CA GLU A 50 9.44 -14.85 -13.03
C GLU A 50 8.49 -14.04 -12.14
N LYS A 51 7.64 -13.18 -12.73
CA LYS A 51 6.63 -12.41 -11.99
C LYS A 51 5.59 -13.34 -11.35
N GLU A 52 5.07 -14.31 -12.10
CA GLU A 52 4.14 -15.34 -11.61
C GLU A 52 4.75 -16.15 -10.46
N GLN A 53 6.01 -16.59 -10.61
CA GLN A 53 6.71 -17.33 -9.58
C GLN A 53 6.88 -16.50 -8.30
N LYS A 54 7.32 -15.24 -8.41
CA LYS A 54 7.46 -14.33 -7.25
C LYS A 54 6.13 -14.07 -6.54
N ASN A 55 5.03 -14.09 -7.28
CA ASN A 55 3.68 -13.92 -6.74
C ASN A 55 3.10 -15.21 -6.13
N SER A 56 3.66 -16.37 -6.45
CA SER A 56 3.19 -17.66 -5.96
C SER A 56 3.27 -17.77 -4.43
N HIS A 57 2.32 -18.51 -3.85
CA HIS A 57 2.29 -18.79 -2.42
C HIS A 57 3.56 -19.49 -1.94
N ALA A 58 4.05 -20.47 -2.71
CA ALA A 58 5.25 -21.24 -2.36
C ALA A 58 6.49 -20.34 -2.26
N TYR A 59 6.67 -19.40 -3.19
CA TYR A 59 7.77 -18.45 -3.17
C TYR A 59 7.69 -17.52 -1.96
N LYS A 60 6.50 -16.99 -1.65
CA LYS A 60 6.28 -16.15 -0.46
C LYS A 60 6.59 -16.89 0.84
N MET A 61 6.15 -18.14 0.96
CA MET A 61 6.45 -18.99 2.12
C MET A 61 7.94 -19.26 2.27
N LEU A 62 8.65 -19.54 1.17
CA LEU A 62 10.10 -19.71 1.20
C LEU A 62 10.81 -18.43 1.67
N GLY A 63 10.33 -17.26 1.24
CA GLY A 63 10.82 -15.97 1.70
C GLY A 63 10.70 -15.80 3.22
N VAL A 64 9.55 -16.17 3.79
CA VAL A 64 9.34 -16.18 5.26
C VAL A 64 10.28 -17.18 5.94
N SER A 65 10.34 -18.42 5.46
CA SER A 65 11.18 -19.47 6.05
C SER A 65 12.67 -19.15 6.04
N ASN A 66 13.16 -18.44 5.01
CA ASN A 66 14.55 -18.07 4.87
C ASN A 66 14.90 -16.72 5.51
N SER A 67 13.91 -16.01 6.05
CA SER A 67 14.12 -14.69 6.63
C SER A 67 14.52 -14.74 8.10
N ASN A 68 15.41 -13.82 8.50
CA ASN A 68 15.80 -13.64 9.90
C ASN A 68 14.80 -12.74 10.63
N LEU A 69 13.54 -13.18 10.71
CA LEU A 69 12.49 -12.41 11.40
C LEU A 69 12.85 -12.22 12.86
N LYS A 70 12.80 -10.97 13.32
CA LYS A 70 12.97 -10.61 14.73
C LYS A 70 11.73 -9.89 15.20
N VAL A 71 11.29 -10.22 16.40
CA VAL A 71 10.23 -9.45 17.07
C VAL A 71 10.76 -8.04 17.29
N ASN A 72 10.04 -7.04 16.79
CA ASN A 72 10.31 -5.67 17.15
C ASN A 72 9.87 -5.46 18.61
N SER A 73 10.83 -5.19 19.49
CA SER A 73 10.59 -4.97 20.92
C SER A 73 9.93 -3.62 21.23
N ARG A 74 9.81 -2.71 20.24
CA ARG A 74 9.19 -1.40 20.37
C ARG A 74 8.10 -1.22 19.30
N LEU A 75 6.92 -1.77 19.56
CA LEU A 75 5.75 -1.64 18.69
C LEU A 75 5.14 -0.23 18.71
N VAL A 76 5.22 0.42 19.86
CA VAL A 76 4.80 1.81 20.12
C VAL A 76 5.86 2.45 21.00
N ASN A 77 6.05 3.76 20.83
CA ASN A 77 6.97 4.50 21.68
C ASN A 77 6.39 4.63 23.11
N ALA A 78 7.21 5.02 24.09
CA ALA A 78 6.77 5.09 25.50
C ALA A 78 5.59 6.06 25.72
N GLN A 79 5.51 7.11 24.91
CA GLN A 79 4.52 8.18 25.00
C GLN A 79 3.18 7.71 24.40
N GLU A 80 3.21 7.09 23.22
CA GLU A 80 2.07 6.39 22.62
C GLU A 80 1.54 5.30 23.56
N ASN A 81 2.42 4.49 24.15
CA ASN A 81 2.00 3.46 25.10
C ASN A 81 1.32 4.08 26.33
N PHE A 82 1.82 5.21 26.83
CA PHE A 82 1.17 5.93 27.93
C PHE A 82 -0.23 6.43 27.53
N ILE A 83 -0.37 7.03 26.34
CA ILE A 83 -1.66 7.47 25.80
C ILE A 83 -2.62 6.30 25.68
N TYR A 84 -2.18 5.18 25.10
CA TYR A 84 -2.97 3.97 24.95
C TYR A 84 -3.49 3.45 26.28
N VAL A 85 -2.61 3.32 27.30
CA VAL A 85 -2.99 2.87 28.65
C VAL A 85 -4.02 3.81 29.26
N ASN A 86 -3.90 5.12 29.06
CA ASN A 86 -4.91 6.07 29.54
C ASN A 86 -6.25 5.88 28.83
N LEU A 87 -6.25 5.74 27.50
CA LEU A 87 -7.47 5.55 26.71
C LEU A 87 -8.22 4.27 27.10
N ILE A 88 -7.54 3.14 27.24
CA ILE A 88 -8.19 1.86 27.56
C ILE A 88 -8.75 1.81 28.99
N ASN A 89 -8.20 2.63 29.90
CA ASN A 89 -8.69 2.75 31.27
C ASN A 89 -9.91 3.68 31.39
N ARG A 90 -10.31 4.39 30.33
CA ARG A 90 -11.53 5.20 30.29
C ARG A 90 -12.72 4.34 29.90
N LYS A 91 -13.52 3.98 30.90
CA LYS A 91 -14.69 3.11 30.71
C LYS A 91 -15.69 3.67 29.68
N ASN A 92 -15.97 4.98 29.68
CA ASN A 92 -16.92 5.52 28.70
C ASN A 92 -16.37 5.44 27.26
N ILE A 93 -15.05 5.54 27.06
CA ILE A 93 -14.45 5.30 25.74
C ILE A 93 -14.57 3.82 25.39
N THR A 94 -14.12 2.92 26.27
CA THR A 94 -14.07 1.48 25.97
C THR A 94 -15.44 0.80 25.93
N ASP A 95 -16.47 1.36 26.55
CA ASP A 95 -17.85 0.89 26.42
C ASP A 95 -18.42 1.20 25.02
N ASN A 96 -17.96 2.28 24.38
CA ASN A 96 -18.49 2.76 23.09
C ASN A 96 -17.56 2.49 21.89
N PHE A 97 -16.27 2.29 22.12
CA PHE A 97 -15.26 2.15 21.07
C PHE A 97 -14.32 0.96 21.30
N ILE A 98 -13.84 0.39 20.21
CA ILE A 98 -12.62 -0.43 20.19
C ILE A 98 -11.47 0.50 19.79
N ILE A 99 -10.34 0.42 20.50
CA ILE A 99 -9.15 1.22 20.22
C ILE A 99 -8.09 0.30 19.62
N CYS A 100 -7.70 0.55 18.39
CA CYS A 100 -6.70 -0.24 17.67
C CYS A 100 -5.43 0.60 17.48
N PRO A 101 -4.29 0.22 18.09
CA PRO A 101 -3.04 0.93 17.90
C PRO A 101 -2.39 0.58 16.55
N GLN A 102 -1.68 1.55 15.96
CA GLN A 102 -0.81 1.38 14.79
C GLN A 102 -1.51 0.73 13.58
N VAL A 103 -2.67 1.24 13.18
CA VAL A 103 -3.47 0.68 12.08
C VAL A 103 -3.17 1.39 10.77
N SER A 104 -2.92 0.65 9.69
CA SER A 104 -2.76 1.24 8.35
C SER A 104 -4.07 1.87 7.86
N LEU A 105 -4.00 3.04 7.21
CA LEU A 105 -5.17 3.71 6.63
C LEU A 105 -5.89 2.82 5.60
N GLY A 106 -5.15 2.08 4.78
CA GLY A 106 -5.74 1.17 3.80
C GLY A 106 -6.50 -0.02 4.40
N ALA A 107 -6.31 -0.29 5.70
CA ALA A 107 -7.09 -1.34 6.39
C ALA A 107 -8.53 -0.90 6.73
N PHE A 108 -8.83 0.40 6.73
CA PHE A 108 -10.15 0.91 7.15
C PHE A 108 -10.73 2.02 6.27
N ILE A 109 -9.96 2.52 5.29
CA ILE A 109 -10.45 3.42 4.24
C ILE A 109 -10.30 2.67 2.92
N ASN A 110 -11.43 2.32 2.32
CA ASN A 110 -11.47 1.71 1.00
C ASN A 110 -11.85 2.76 -0.03
N PHE A 111 -11.20 2.75 -1.19
CA PHE A 111 -11.50 3.63 -2.30
C PHE A 111 -12.09 2.80 -3.44
N PHE A 112 -13.35 3.05 -3.78
CA PHE A 112 -13.96 2.51 -4.99
C PHE A 112 -13.46 3.34 -6.17
N ASN A 113 -12.62 2.75 -7.01
CA ASN A 113 -12.43 3.21 -8.37
C ASN A 113 -13.32 2.31 -9.24
N ASP A 114 -14.23 2.88 -10.02
CA ASP A 114 -15.07 2.12 -10.96
C ASP A 114 -14.26 1.41 -12.07
N ASP A 115 -12.94 1.66 -12.14
CA ASP A 115 -11.98 1.07 -13.08
C ASP A 115 -10.95 0.17 -12.35
N ASP A 116 -11.42 -0.91 -11.73
CA ASP A 116 -10.60 -1.92 -11.01
C ASP A 116 -9.69 -2.80 -11.92
N ASN A 117 -9.39 -2.37 -13.15
CA ASN A 117 -8.62 -3.17 -14.12
C ASN A 117 -7.20 -2.69 -14.40
N ASP A 118 -6.76 -1.56 -13.84
CA ASP A 118 -5.40 -1.07 -14.08
C ASP A 118 -4.46 -1.50 -12.95
N GLU A 119 -3.76 -2.63 -13.17
CA GLU A 119 -2.53 -3.04 -12.44
C GLU A 119 -1.36 -2.05 -12.65
N ASN A 120 -1.63 -0.79 -12.99
CA ASN A 120 -0.60 0.22 -13.19
C ASN A 120 -0.08 0.70 -11.83
N SER A 121 1.25 0.64 -11.71
CA SER A 121 2.06 0.95 -10.52
C SER A 121 1.94 2.39 -9.98
N ASP A 122 1.14 3.23 -10.63
CA ASP A 122 0.92 4.62 -10.27
C ASP A 122 -0.34 4.81 -9.43
N ASN A 123 -0.92 3.72 -8.92
CA ASN A 123 -2.01 3.80 -7.97
C ASN A 123 -1.53 4.52 -6.69
N PRO A 124 -1.98 5.77 -6.43
CA PRO A 124 -1.57 6.51 -5.23
C PRO A 124 -2.04 5.83 -3.93
N TRP A 125 -2.89 4.79 -4.03
CA TRP A 125 -3.44 4.07 -2.87
C TRP A 125 -2.43 3.19 -2.15
N PHE A 126 -1.40 2.68 -2.83
CA PHE A 126 -0.31 1.93 -2.16
C PHE A 126 0.45 2.79 -1.14
N TYR A 127 0.38 4.13 -1.27
CA TYR A 127 0.94 5.02 -0.27
C TYR A 127 0.11 5.00 1.03
N PHE A 128 -1.22 4.87 0.96
CA PHE A 128 -2.08 4.84 2.15
C PHE A 128 -1.95 3.55 2.95
N ASP A 129 -1.66 2.41 2.30
CA ASP A 129 -1.32 1.15 2.99
C ASP A 129 -0.08 1.30 3.89
N ARG A 130 0.79 2.27 3.59
CA ARG A 130 2.02 2.57 4.34
C ARG A 130 1.82 3.65 5.39
N LEU A 131 0.74 4.44 5.31
CA LEU A 131 0.40 5.43 6.31
C LEU A 131 -0.35 4.75 7.46
N ARG A 132 0.23 4.79 8.66
CA ARG A 132 -0.38 4.20 9.86
C ARG A 132 -0.89 5.30 10.76
N ALA A 133 -2.11 5.13 11.26
CA ALA A 133 -2.65 5.90 12.36
C ALA A 133 -2.15 5.34 13.70
N ASP A 134 -1.81 6.23 14.64
CA ASP A 134 -1.34 5.80 15.96
C ASP A 134 -2.45 5.08 16.73
N PHE A 135 -3.67 5.62 16.70
CA PHE A 135 -4.87 4.97 17.25
C PHE A 135 -6.08 5.15 16.34
N LEU A 136 -6.74 4.04 16.02
CA LEU A 136 -8.05 4.02 15.37
C LEU A 136 -9.14 3.73 16.40
N PHE A 137 -10.16 4.57 16.44
CA PHE A 137 -11.39 4.36 17.21
C PHE A 137 -12.46 3.77 16.30
N ILE A 138 -12.91 2.58 16.65
CA ILE A 138 -13.98 1.87 15.95
C ILE A 138 -15.22 1.90 16.84
N LYS A 139 -16.30 2.52 16.37
CA LYS A 139 -17.54 2.65 17.11
C LYS A 139 -18.24 1.29 17.23
N LYS A 140 -18.67 0.96 18.44
CA LYS A 140 -19.49 -0.21 18.76
C LYS A 140 -20.96 0.16 18.53
N GLU A 141 -21.45 0.07 17.31
CA GLU A 141 -22.87 0.29 17.07
C GLU A 141 -23.69 -0.99 17.31
N LYS A 142 -24.80 -0.83 18.06
CA LYS A 142 -25.91 -1.78 18.01
C LYS A 142 -26.84 -1.31 16.90
N ILE A 143 -26.74 -1.89 15.71
CA ILE A 143 -27.71 -1.59 14.66
C ILE A 143 -29.05 -2.22 15.07
N TYR A 144 -30.05 -1.38 15.31
CA TYR A 144 -31.44 -1.80 15.34
C TYR A 144 -32.02 -1.54 13.94
N THR A 145 -32.07 -2.54 13.08
CA THR A 145 -32.86 -2.42 11.84
C THR A 145 -34.34 -2.45 12.20
N LYS A 146 -35.12 -1.47 11.72
CA LYS A 146 -36.58 -1.40 11.92
C LYS A 146 -37.33 -2.60 11.34
N GLU A 147 -36.68 -3.35 10.46
CA GLU A 147 -37.18 -4.57 9.88
C GLU A 147 -36.33 -5.73 10.39
N GLN A 148 -37.00 -6.74 10.92
CA GLN A 148 -36.48 -8.07 11.26
C GLN A 148 -35.82 -8.23 12.65
N THR A 149 -36.65 -8.74 13.55
CA THR A 149 -36.33 -9.75 14.58
C THR A 149 -34.88 -10.26 14.60
N LYS A 150 -34.17 -9.92 15.69
CA LYS A 150 -33.03 -10.68 16.25
C LYS A 150 -31.96 -11.13 15.22
N SER A 151 -31.17 -10.18 14.73
CA SER A 151 -29.78 -10.44 14.36
C SER A 151 -28.90 -9.31 14.88
N TYR A 152 -28.08 -9.61 15.90
CA TYR A 152 -27.08 -8.68 16.43
C TYR A 152 -25.86 -8.67 15.52
N ASN A 153 -25.93 -8.02 14.36
CA ASN A 153 -24.72 -7.64 13.64
C ASN A 153 -24.29 -6.28 14.18
N SER A 154 -23.41 -6.28 15.18
CA SER A 154 -22.69 -5.07 15.56
C SER A 154 -21.84 -4.63 14.36
N ALA A 155 -22.24 -3.56 13.67
CA ALA A 155 -21.35 -2.95 12.69
C ALA A 155 -20.26 -2.19 13.46
N PHE A 156 -19.05 -2.68 13.31
CA PHE A 156 -17.85 -2.01 13.77
C PHE A 156 -17.47 -1.01 12.69
N LEU A 157 -17.68 0.28 12.95
CA LEU A 157 -17.42 1.34 11.99
C LEU A 157 -16.22 2.18 12.42
N PRO A 158 -15.20 2.39 11.56
CA PRO A 158 -14.17 3.40 11.78
C PRO A 158 -14.83 4.75 12.04
N PHE A 159 -14.47 5.40 13.15
CA PHE A 159 -15.13 6.64 13.59
C PHE A 159 -14.15 7.80 13.69
N ALA A 160 -13.00 7.56 14.31
CA ALA A 160 -11.98 8.58 14.49
C ALA A 160 -10.58 7.98 14.48
N ILE A 161 -9.58 8.81 14.21
CA ILE A 161 -8.19 8.50 14.51
C ILE A 161 -7.59 9.54 15.45
N LEU A 162 -6.62 9.12 16.25
CA LEU A 162 -5.78 9.98 17.06
C LEU A 162 -4.31 9.78 16.66
N GLU A 163 -3.64 10.88 16.38
CA GLU A 163 -2.22 10.96 16.05
C GLU A 163 -1.44 11.63 17.19
N PHE A 164 -0.21 11.17 17.42
CA PHE A 164 0.72 11.73 18.37
C PHE A 164 1.95 12.30 17.66
N HIS A 165 2.08 13.62 17.63
CA HIS A 165 3.24 14.29 17.06
C HIS A 165 4.31 14.50 18.13
N GLY A 166 5.36 13.66 18.06
CA GLY A 166 6.55 13.75 18.89
C GLY A 166 7.46 14.94 18.54
N SER A 167 8.53 15.14 19.32
CA SER A 167 9.36 16.36 19.31
C SER A 167 10.19 16.60 18.05
N GLY A 168 10.21 15.64 17.12
CA GLY A 168 10.85 15.73 15.81
C GLY A 168 9.89 15.75 14.62
N HIS A 169 8.59 15.63 14.85
CA HIS A 169 7.58 15.74 13.79
C HIS A 169 7.37 17.21 13.44
N LYS A 170 8.02 17.68 12.38
CA LYS A 170 7.54 18.85 11.64
C LYS A 170 6.44 18.36 10.71
N HIS A 171 5.27 19.02 10.71
CA HIS A 171 4.13 18.74 9.84
C HIS A 171 4.59 18.16 8.50
N SER A 172 4.39 16.85 8.35
CA SER A 172 4.87 16.11 7.21
C SER A 172 3.77 16.03 6.17
N LEU A 173 4.13 15.93 4.89
CA LEU A 173 3.19 15.65 3.80
C LEU A 173 2.27 14.46 4.13
N ASN A 174 2.78 13.48 4.90
CA ASN A 174 2.01 12.33 5.35
C ASN A 174 0.85 12.71 6.28
N ASP A 175 1.04 13.68 7.17
CA ASP A 175 -0.02 14.14 8.07
C ASP A 175 -1.14 14.83 7.29
N GLU A 176 -0.79 15.66 6.31
CA GLU A 176 -1.75 16.31 5.42
C GLU A 176 -2.57 15.28 4.63
N LEU A 177 -1.91 14.25 4.09
CA LEU A 177 -2.57 13.16 3.38
C LEU A 177 -3.53 12.38 4.29
N LYS A 178 -3.14 12.08 5.52
CA LYS A 178 -4.01 11.42 6.51
C LYS A 178 -5.24 12.26 6.82
N ILE A 179 -5.06 13.56 7.07
CA ILE A 179 -6.16 14.50 7.34
C ILE A 179 -7.13 14.54 6.15
N MET A 180 -6.61 14.68 4.93
CA MET A 180 -7.43 14.71 3.72
C MET A 180 -8.22 13.41 3.53
N ALA A 181 -7.57 12.25 3.73
CA ALA A 181 -8.23 10.96 3.62
C ALA A 181 -9.33 10.78 4.68
N CYS A 182 -9.06 11.12 5.93
CA CYS A 182 -10.04 11.03 7.01
C CYS A 182 -11.24 11.94 6.76
N ASN A 183 -11.00 13.20 6.36
CA ASN A 183 -12.07 14.15 6.03
C ASN A 183 -12.96 13.65 4.89
N LYS A 184 -12.38 13.07 3.83
CA LYS A 184 -13.14 12.48 2.72
C LYS A 184 -13.93 11.24 3.16
N ALA A 185 -13.38 10.44 4.06
CA ALA A 185 -14.01 9.23 4.57
C ALA A 185 -15.05 9.49 5.69
N GLY A 186 -15.20 10.74 6.15
CA GLY A 186 -16.06 11.09 7.29
C GLY A 186 -15.53 10.59 8.64
N ILE A 187 -14.21 10.40 8.75
CA ILE A 187 -13.53 9.95 9.97
C ILE A 187 -12.96 11.18 10.70
N LYS A 188 -13.25 11.32 12.00
CA LYS A 188 -12.72 12.43 12.81
C LYS A 188 -11.21 12.29 13.00
N PHE A 189 -10.49 13.40 12.93
CA PHE A 189 -9.03 13.43 13.10
C PHE A 189 -8.65 14.22 14.36
N PHE A 190 -8.03 13.55 15.32
CA PHE A 190 -7.52 14.17 16.55
C PHE A 190 -6.00 14.18 16.56
N LEU A 191 -5.42 15.23 17.14
CA LEU A 191 -3.96 15.40 17.19
C LEU A 191 -3.49 15.78 18.59
N ILE A 192 -2.50 15.06 19.10
CA ILE A 192 -1.70 15.45 20.27
C ILE A 192 -0.35 15.97 19.77
N ASP A 193 -0.14 17.28 19.82
CA ASP A 193 1.19 17.86 19.63
C ASP A 193 1.94 17.92 20.96
N ILE A 194 3.02 17.12 21.08
CA ILE A 194 3.83 17.04 22.31
C ILE A 194 4.35 18.40 22.76
N SER A 195 4.55 19.37 21.85
CA SER A 195 5.05 20.72 22.18
C SER A 195 4.19 21.41 23.24
N ILE A 196 2.89 21.12 23.27
CA ILE A 196 1.89 21.66 24.20
C ILE A 196 1.96 20.95 25.57
N TYR A 197 2.26 19.64 25.53
CA TYR A 197 2.25 18.74 26.68
C TYR A 197 3.62 18.51 27.31
N ARG A 198 4.66 19.25 26.89
CA ARG A 198 5.96 19.22 27.58
C ARG A 198 5.87 19.89 28.94
N ASP A 199 6.54 19.27 29.90
CA ASP A 199 6.91 19.94 31.13
C ASP A 199 7.97 21.02 30.81
N LYS A 200 7.64 22.28 31.09
CA LYS A 200 8.53 23.42 30.83
C LYS A 200 9.54 23.64 31.96
N GLN A 201 9.44 22.89 33.05
CA GLN A 201 10.19 23.15 34.28
C GLN A 201 11.61 22.57 34.26
N ASP A 202 11.92 21.61 33.39
CA ASP A 202 13.28 21.05 33.26
C ASP A 202 13.79 21.13 31.80
N PRO A 203 14.71 22.08 31.50
CA PRO A 203 15.31 22.22 30.17
C PRO A 203 16.20 21.03 29.74
N ASN A 204 16.42 20.03 30.61
CA ASN A 204 17.14 18.80 30.29
C ASN A 204 16.22 17.58 30.11
N GLU A 205 14.93 17.67 30.45
CA GLU A 205 13.96 16.56 30.32
C GLU A 205 12.95 16.80 29.18
N TYR A 206 13.42 17.03 27.95
CA TYR A 206 12.59 17.19 26.73
C TYR A 206 11.62 16.03 26.43
N HIS A 207 11.68 14.94 27.20
CA HIS A 207 10.89 13.72 27.02
C HIS A 207 9.78 13.54 28.05
N LYS A 208 9.67 14.42 29.06
CA LYS A 208 8.67 14.28 30.12
C LYS A 208 7.36 14.92 29.72
N ILE A 209 6.33 14.09 29.64
CA ILE A 209 4.96 14.51 29.37
C ILE A 209 4.37 15.07 30.67
N ASP A 210 3.76 16.24 30.59
CA ASP A 210 2.86 16.76 31.61
C ASP A 210 1.60 15.88 31.65
N ILE A 211 1.60 14.93 32.59
CA ILE A 211 0.53 13.94 32.77
C ILE A 211 -0.82 14.62 33.00
N GLN A 212 -0.85 15.75 33.72
CA GLN A 212 -2.10 16.43 34.02
C GLN A 212 -2.71 17.03 32.76
N LYS A 213 -1.91 17.71 31.93
CA LYS A 213 -2.39 18.21 30.64
C LYS A 213 -2.85 17.08 29.72
N LEU A 214 -2.12 15.96 29.68
CA LEU A 214 -2.52 14.82 28.86
C LEU A 214 -3.83 14.20 29.36
N ASN A 215 -4.02 14.08 30.67
CA ASN A 215 -5.30 13.63 31.24
C ASN A 215 -6.45 14.55 30.85
N ASN A 216 -6.25 15.87 30.94
CA ASN A 216 -7.24 16.86 30.52
C ASN A 216 -7.56 16.75 29.02
N PHE A 217 -6.55 16.48 28.18
CA PHE A 217 -6.77 16.22 26.76
C PHE A 217 -7.62 14.97 26.56
N VAL A 218 -7.31 13.87 27.24
CA VAL A 218 -8.09 12.63 27.15
C VAL A 218 -9.53 12.86 27.64
N ASP A 219 -9.74 13.66 28.68
CA ASP A 219 -11.08 14.04 29.15
C ASP A 219 -11.87 14.82 28.10
N ASN A 220 -11.21 15.72 27.36
CA ASN A 220 -11.84 16.47 26.28
C ASN A 220 -12.10 15.61 25.05
N LEU A 221 -11.14 14.77 24.66
CA LEU A 221 -11.29 13.78 23.61
C LEU A 221 -12.46 12.85 23.89
N GLU A 222 -12.60 12.37 25.13
CA GLU A 222 -13.73 11.55 25.56
C GLU A 222 -15.06 12.25 25.30
N LYS A 223 -15.17 13.54 25.62
CA LYS A 223 -16.38 14.34 25.33
C LYS A 223 -16.62 14.45 23.83
N GLU A 224 -15.60 14.80 23.04
CA GLU A 224 -15.71 14.97 21.59
C GLU A 224 -16.05 13.66 20.86
N LEU A 225 -15.56 12.51 21.36
CA LEU A 225 -15.89 11.19 20.84
C LEU A 225 -17.35 10.80 21.14
N LEU A 226 -17.88 11.23 22.28
CA LEU A 226 -19.23 10.87 22.76
C LEU A 226 -20.28 11.93 22.42
N ASP A 227 -19.87 13.10 21.94
CA ASP A 227 -20.80 14.15 21.55
C ASP A 227 -21.64 13.67 20.36
N LYS A 228 -22.95 13.81 20.50
CA LYS A 228 -23.90 13.31 19.51
C LYS A 228 -24.08 14.39 18.45
N GLU A 229 -23.57 14.11 17.24
CA GLU A 229 -24.11 14.73 16.03
C GLU A 229 -25.55 14.28 15.79
#